data_AF-A0A959U9H5-F1
#
_entry.id   AF-A0A959U9H5-F1
#
_cell.length_a   1.000
_cell.length_b   1.000
_cell.length_c   1.000
_cell.angle_alpha   90.00
_cell.angle_beta   90.00
_cell.angle_gamma   90.00
#
_symmetry.space_group_name_H-M   'P 1'
#
loop_
_entity.id
_entity.type
_entity.pdbx_description
1 polymer ?
#
loop_
_entity_poly.entity_id
_entity_poly.type
_entity_poly.pdbx_seq_one_letter_code
_entity_poly.pdbx_strand_id
1 'polypeptide(L)'
;MANRYLEQFQLSFEKYLCTIYGEFSIGSSGAVTAGTVKGGGVSAVVKESADGQYSITLEDYWGKLVDFDAQIVDSAVSQIAKIQILEDPATLQTDFKADKTFKIQCLSIESDATPQLIAANPASGDQIKFKIVVRNSLEGKFD
;
A
#
# COMPACT_ATOMS: atom_id res chain seq x y z
N MET A 1 23.36 -20.34 3.94
CA MET A 1 22.92 -20.38 5.35
C MET A 1 22.66 -18.96 5.78
N ALA A 2 21.42 -18.63 6.19
CA ALA A 2 21.08 -17.29 6.66
C ALA A 2 21.83 -16.99 7.97
N ASN A 3 22.52 -15.84 8.03
CA ASN A 3 23.35 -15.47 9.17
C ASN A 3 22.49 -14.82 10.26
N ARG A 4 22.39 -15.47 11.43
CA ARG A 4 21.64 -15.04 12.62
C ARG A 4 22.09 -13.67 13.16
N TYR A 5 23.29 -13.20 12.81
CA TYR A 5 23.84 -11.93 13.29
C TYR A 5 23.42 -10.68 12.48
N LEU A 6 22.61 -10.84 11.41
CA LEU A 6 22.12 -9.70 10.62
C LEU A 6 20.83 -9.05 11.18
N GLU A 7 20.17 -9.67 12.16
CA GLU A 7 18.92 -9.15 12.75
C GLU A 7 19.11 -7.81 13.50
N GLN A 8 20.34 -7.43 13.84
CA GLN A 8 20.62 -6.24 14.66
C GLN A 8 21.00 -4.97 13.84
N PHE A 9 21.12 -5.06 12.52
CA PHE A 9 21.66 -3.95 11.71
C PHE A 9 20.62 -3.10 10.97
N GLN A 10 19.33 -3.45 10.99
CA GLN A 10 18.31 -2.67 10.29
C GLN A 10 18.28 -1.21 10.78
N LEU A 11 18.44 -0.99 12.09
CA LEU A 11 18.53 0.35 12.71
C LEU A 11 19.90 1.05 12.54
N SER A 12 20.94 0.30 12.16
CA SER A 12 22.31 0.81 12.03
C SER A 12 22.61 1.35 10.63
N PHE A 13 21.95 0.80 9.60
CA PHE A 13 22.15 1.21 8.21
C PHE A 13 21.05 2.13 7.67
N GLU A 14 19.84 2.09 8.26
CA GLU A 14 18.71 2.93 7.86
C GLU A 14 18.01 3.56 9.09
N LYS A 15 18.74 4.44 9.79
CA LYS A 15 18.32 5.06 11.07
C LYS A 15 16.98 5.83 11.02
N TYR A 16 16.47 6.16 9.82
CA TYR A 16 15.31 7.02 9.64
C TYR A 16 14.14 6.36 8.89
N LEU A 17 14.03 5.03 8.96
CA LEU A 17 12.84 4.34 8.48
C LEU A 17 11.73 4.34 9.53
N CYS A 18 10.52 4.63 9.09
CA CYS A 18 9.29 4.45 9.84
C CYS A 18 8.42 3.42 9.12
N THR A 19 7.85 2.49 9.87
CA THR A 19 6.87 1.53 9.34
C THR A 19 5.49 1.90 9.86
N ILE A 20 4.57 2.17 8.95
CA ILE A 20 3.18 2.49 9.23
C ILE A 20 2.34 1.27 8.88
N TYR A 21 1.59 0.77 9.86
CA TYR A 21 0.60 -0.28 9.65
C TYR A 21 -0.79 0.35 9.61
N GLY A 22 -1.62 -0.12 8.68
CA GLY A 22 -3.00 0.32 8.61
C GLY A 22 -3.93 -0.74 8.05
N GLU A 23 -5.22 -0.53 8.28
CA GLU A 23 -6.30 -1.32 7.73
C GLU A 23 -7.48 -0.42 7.33
N PHE A 24 -8.22 -0.82 6.31
CA PHE A 24 -9.52 -0.22 5.98
C PHE A 24 -10.47 -1.29 5.46
N SER A 25 -11.77 -1.06 5.64
CA SER A 25 -12.83 -1.99 5.21
C SER A 25 -13.52 -1.50 3.94
N ILE A 26 -13.82 -2.43 3.05
CA ILE A 26 -14.49 -2.17 1.79
C ILE A 26 -16.00 -2.29 1.99
N GLY A 27 -16.73 -1.26 1.56
CA GLY A 27 -18.18 -1.19 1.56
C GLY A 27 -18.78 -1.51 0.19
N SER A 28 -20.02 -1.09 -0.01
CA SER A 28 -20.73 -1.31 -1.27
C SER A 28 -19.98 -0.70 -2.46
N SER A 29 -20.00 -1.40 -3.59
CA SER A 29 -19.37 -0.96 -4.86
C SER A 29 -17.87 -0.71 -4.75
N GLY A 30 -17.18 -1.36 -3.81
CA GLY A 30 -15.73 -1.20 -3.61
C GLY A 30 -15.33 0.10 -2.91
N ALA A 31 -16.27 0.90 -2.42
CA ALA A 31 -15.98 2.14 -1.71
C ALA A 31 -15.33 1.88 -0.36
N VAL A 32 -14.49 2.80 0.13
CA VAL A 32 -13.94 2.70 1.48
C VAL A 32 -15.05 3.03 2.48
N THR A 33 -15.22 2.17 3.49
CA THR A 33 -16.21 2.42 4.54
C THR A 33 -15.73 3.57 5.43
N ALA A 34 -16.53 4.62 5.55
CA ALA A 34 -16.19 5.78 6.36
C ALA A 34 -15.84 5.41 7.81
N GLY A 35 -14.75 5.98 8.34
CA GLY A 35 -14.31 5.72 9.72
C GLY A 35 -13.69 4.33 9.97
N THR A 36 -13.50 3.52 8.93
CA THR A 36 -12.82 2.20 9.07
C THR A 36 -11.33 2.25 8.77
N VAL A 37 -10.82 3.39 8.27
CA VAL A 37 -9.39 3.61 8.10
C VAL A 37 -8.77 3.72 9.48
N LYS A 38 -7.89 2.76 9.80
CA LYS A 38 -7.10 2.75 11.02
C LYS A 38 -5.63 2.66 10.63
N GLY A 39 -4.78 3.44 11.26
CA GLY A 39 -3.34 3.42 11.04
C GLY A 39 -2.74 4.75 11.51
N GLY A 40 -1.79 4.70 12.44
CA GLY A 40 -1.28 5.87 13.18
C GLY A 40 -0.43 6.86 12.38
N GLY A 41 -0.75 7.07 11.11
CA GLY A 41 -0.09 8.02 10.21
C GLY A 41 -0.79 8.14 8.86
N VAL A 42 -2.03 7.65 8.75
CA VAL A 42 -2.84 7.65 7.52
C VAL A 42 -4.02 8.58 7.74
N SER A 43 -4.08 9.65 6.96
CA SER A 43 -5.12 10.69 7.05
C SER A 43 -6.40 10.24 6.36
N ALA A 44 -6.28 9.69 5.15
CA ALA A 44 -7.43 9.29 4.34
C ALA A 44 -7.09 8.15 3.40
N VAL A 45 -8.08 7.32 3.12
CA VAL A 45 -8.07 6.38 1.99
C VAL A 45 -9.34 6.61 1.18
N VAL A 46 -9.18 6.92 -0.11
CA VAL A 46 -10.28 7.28 -1.00
C VAL A 46 -10.28 6.35 -2.20
N LYS A 47 -11.46 5.85 -2.58
CA LYS A 47 -11.62 5.09 -3.82
C LYS A 47 -11.55 6.04 -5.02
N GLU A 48 -10.72 5.71 -5.99
CA GLU A 48 -10.66 6.43 -7.26
C GLU A 48 -11.84 6.06 -8.17
N SER A 49 -11.95 6.78 -9.29
CA SER A 49 -13.05 6.60 -10.25
C SER A 49 -13.01 5.24 -10.97
N ALA A 50 -11.82 4.67 -11.13
CA ALA A 50 -11.62 3.38 -11.76
C ALA A 50 -11.73 2.22 -10.75
N ASP A 51 -12.09 1.04 -11.24
CA ASP A 51 -12.27 -0.14 -10.40
C ASP A 51 -10.97 -0.56 -9.71
N GLY A 52 -11.08 -0.92 -8.43
CA GLY A 52 -9.99 -1.44 -7.62
C GLY A 52 -8.88 -0.43 -7.31
N GLN A 53 -9.02 0.86 -7.66
CA GLN A 53 -8.01 1.88 -7.42
C GLN A 53 -8.32 2.69 -6.16
N TYR A 54 -7.29 2.91 -5.34
CA TYR A 54 -7.40 3.65 -4.08
C TYR A 54 -6.21 4.60 -3.91
N SER A 55 -6.49 5.81 -3.45
CA SER A 55 -5.49 6.79 -3.02
C SER A 55 -5.33 6.72 -1.50
N ILE A 56 -4.10 6.55 -1.03
CA ILE A 56 -3.74 6.57 0.40
C ILE A 56 -2.98 7.86 0.67
N THR A 57 -3.52 8.70 1.55
CA THR A 57 -2.90 9.96 1.97
C THR A 57 -2.38 9.84 3.41
N LEU A 58 -1.11 10.16 3.60
CA LEU A 58 -0.47 10.19 4.92
C LEU A 58 -0.72 11.52 5.65
N GLU A 59 -0.66 11.48 6.97
CA GLU A 59 -0.76 12.69 7.81
C GLU A 59 0.43 13.62 7.58
N ASP A 60 1.64 13.06 7.64
CA ASP A 60 2.91 13.78 7.55
C ASP A 60 3.60 13.65 6.19
N TYR A 61 4.51 14.59 5.92
CA TYR A 61 5.43 14.52 4.79
C TYR A 61 6.59 13.59 5.09
N TRP A 62 6.95 12.78 4.09
CA TRP A 62 8.07 11.86 4.14
C TRP A 62 8.98 12.06 2.93
N GLY A 63 10.28 11.86 3.12
CA GLY A 63 11.28 12.05 2.08
C GLY A 63 11.23 11.01 0.97
N LYS A 64 10.86 9.76 1.27
CA LYS A 64 10.82 8.66 0.29
C LYS A 64 9.89 7.53 0.74
N LEU A 65 9.12 6.97 -0.20
CA LEU A 65 8.44 5.70 -0.01
C LEU A 65 9.40 4.56 -0.35
N VAL A 66 9.68 3.66 0.59
CA VAL A 66 10.70 2.61 0.43
C VAL A 66 10.08 1.27 0.07
N ASP A 67 9.00 0.91 0.75
CA ASP A 67 8.33 -0.38 0.55
C ASP A 67 6.83 -0.23 0.84
N PHE A 68 6.04 -1.02 0.13
CA PHE A 68 4.61 -1.12 0.31
C PHE A 68 4.17 -2.56 0.13
N ASP A 69 3.53 -3.10 1.15
CA ASP A 69 2.95 -4.44 1.12
C ASP A 69 1.50 -4.36 1.60
N ALA A 70 0.61 -5.08 0.93
CA ALA A 70 -0.81 -5.09 1.27
C ALA A 70 -1.43 -6.45 0.97
N GLN A 71 -2.37 -6.83 1.82
CA GLN A 71 -3.10 -8.08 1.75
C GLN A 71 -4.58 -7.84 2.00
N ILE A 72 -5.43 -8.63 1.35
CA ILE A 72 -6.85 -8.69 1.65
C ILE A 72 -7.09 -9.78 2.67
N VAL A 73 -7.82 -9.40 3.72
CA VAL A 73 -8.36 -10.29 4.73
C VAL A 73 -9.86 -10.33 4.51
N ASP A 74 -10.33 -11.46 3.98
CA ASP A 74 -11.74 -11.78 3.80
C ASP A 74 -12.07 -13.07 4.56
N SER A 75 -13.34 -13.23 4.91
CA SER A 75 -13.96 -14.45 5.38
C SER A 75 -14.00 -15.57 4.34
N ALA A 76 -13.94 -15.23 3.04
CA ALA A 76 -13.89 -16.17 1.93
C ALA A 76 -12.57 -16.06 1.13
N VAL A 77 -12.43 -16.88 0.09
CA VAL A 77 -11.30 -16.77 -0.85
C VAL A 77 -11.54 -15.51 -1.68
N SER A 78 -10.75 -14.46 -1.42
CA SER A 78 -10.83 -13.21 -2.18
C SER A 78 -10.54 -13.46 -3.66
N GLN A 79 -11.31 -12.80 -4.52
CA GLN A 79 -11.09 -12.81 -5.98
C GLN A 79 -9.90 -11.94 -6.41
N ILE A 80 -9.40 -11.11 -5.50
CA ILE A 80 -8.23 -10.27 -5.73
C ILE A 80 -6.97 -11.12 -5.53
N ALA A 81 -6.16 -11.21 -6.57
CA ALA A 81 -4.93 -11.99 -6.57
C ALA A 81 -3.72 -11.18 -6.06
N LYS A 82 -3.72 -9.85 -6.28
CA LYS A 82 -2.59 -8.99 -5.90
C LYS A 82 -3.04 -7.55 -5.66
N ILE A 83 -2.37 -6.87 -4.72
CA ILE A 83 -2.39 -5.41 -4.60
C ILE A 83 -1.03 -4.88 -5.03
N GLN A 84 -1.00 -3.82 -5.83
CA GLN A 84 0.24 -3.16 -6.23
C GLN A 84 0.10 -1.64 -6.24
N ILE A 85 1.24 -0.96 -6.24
CA ILE A 85 1.31 0.47 -6.54
C ILE A 85 0.98 0.67 -8.02
N LEU A 86 0.15 1.67 -8.32
CA LEU A 86 -0.33 1.95 -9.68
C LEU A 86 0.69 2.74 -10.53
N GLU A 87 1.53 3.54 -9.88
CA GLU A 87 2.39 4.52 -10.53
C GLU A 87 3.81 3.99 -10.76
N ASP A 88 4.50 4.54 -11.78
CA ASP A 88 5.92 4.27 -12.01
C ASP A 88 6.77 4.81 -10.83
N PRO A 89 7.88 4.16 -10.46
CA PRO A 89 8.70 4.61 -9.34
C PRO A 89 9.14 6.08 -9.38
N ALA A 90 9.41 6.66 -10.56
CA ALA A 90 9.86 8.05 -10.63
C ALA A 90 8.72 9.05 -10.35
N THR A 91 7.54 8.80 -10.91
CA THR A 91 6.36 9.65 -10.72
C THR A 91 5.82 9.50 -9.30
N LEU A 92 5.77 8.26 -8.80
CA LEU A 92 5.37 7.93 -7.43
C LEU A 92 6.13 8.75 -6.39
N GLN A 93 7.46 8.81 -6.49
CA GLN A 93 8.28 9.54 -5.50
C GLN A 93 8.12 11.06 -5.63
N THR A 94 7.73 11.56 -6.80
CA THR A 94 7.47 12.99 -7.02
C THR A 94 6.14 13.37 -6.36
N ASP A 95 5.08 12.60 -6.65
CA ASP A 95 3.74 12.83 -6.13
C ASP A 95 3.68 12.61 -4.62
N PHE A 96 4.33 11.54 -4.13
CA PHE A 96 4.40 11.24 -2.70
C PHE A 96 5.03 12.38 -1.88
N LYS A 97 6.05 13.05 -2.42
CA LYS A 97 6.70 14.20 -1.76
C LYS A 97 5.82 15.45 -1.78
N ALA A 98 5.09 15.68 -2.87
CA ALA A 98 4.26 16.86 -3.03
C ALA A 98 2.95 16.76 -2.23
N ASP A 99 2.29 15.60 -2.30
CA ASP A 99 0.89 15.44 -1.91
C ASP A 99 0.70 14.48 -0.74
N LYS A 100 1.77 13.83 -0.26
CA LYS A 100 1.73 12.78 0.79
C LYS A 100 0.86 11.59 0.40
N THR A 101 0.58 11.45 -0.89
CA THR A 101 -0.40 10.52 -1.42
C THR A 101 0.27 9.62 -2.44
N PHE A 102 -0.17 8.38 -2.50
CA PHE A 102 0.19 7.44 -3.56
C PHE A 102 -1.01 6.56 -3.89
N LYS A 103 -1.02 6.03 -5.11
CA LYS A 103 -2.13 5.23 -5.62
C LYS A 103 -1.80 3.74 -5.60
N ILE A 104 -2.77 2.95 -5.15
CA ILE A 104 -2.74 1.49 -5.18
C ILE A 104 -3.85 0.95 -6.06
N GLN A 105 -3.64 -0.26 -6.56
CA GLN A 105 -4.59 -0.98 -7.39
C GLN A 105 -4.71 -2.43 -6.93
N CYS A 106 -5.95 -2.89 -6.81
CA CYS A 106 -6.32 -4.28 -6.60
C CYS A 106 -6.50 -4.96 -7.96
N LEU A 107 -5.86 -6.11 -8.13
CA LEU A 107 -5.84 -6.87 -9.36
C LEU A 107 -6.42 -8.27 -9.12
N SER A 108 -7.39 -8.65 -9.95
CA SER A 108 -7.90 -10.02 -10.04
C SER A 108 -7.31 -10.74 -11.26
N ILE A 109 -7.33 -12.07 -11.23
CA ILE A 109 -6.97 -12.88 -12.39
C ILE A 109 -8.20 -13.01 -13.28
N GLU A 110 -8.08 -12.61 -14.54
CA GLU A 110 -9.09 -12.87 -15.55
C GLU A 110 -9.12 -14.37 -15.90
N SER A 111 -10.31 -14.94 -16.03
CA SER A 111 -10.52 -16.38 -16.26
C SER A 111 -10.34 -16.82 -17.72
N ASP A 112 -9.69 -16.03 -18.57
CA ASP A 112 -9.45 -16.38 -19.98
C ASP A 112 -8.22 -17.30 -20.15
N ALA A 113 -8.07 -17.88 -21.33
CA ALA A 113 -7.02 -18.84 -21.68
C ALA A 113 -5.58 -18.31 -21.50
N THR A 114 -5.39 -16.99 -21.37
CA THR A 114 -4.14 -16.38 -20.91
C THR A 114 -4.44 -15.55 -19.65
N PRO A 115 -3.92 -15.92 -18.47
CA PRO A 115 -4.23 -15.20 -17.24
C PRO A 115 -3.64 -13.78 -17.32
N GLN A 116 -4.52 -12.79 -17.41
CA GLN A 116 -4.17 -11.37 -17.30
C GLN A 116 -4.63 -10.85 -15.93
N LEU A 117 -3.89 -9.86 -15.42
CA LEU A 117 -4.28 -9.16 -14.20
C LEU A 117 -5.10 -7.94 -14.57
N ILE A 118 -6.36 -7.92 -14.12
CA ILE A 118 -7.30 -6.82 -14.39
C ILE A 118 -7.68 -6.11 -13.10
N ALA A 119 -7.91 -4.81 -13.20
CA ALA A 119 -8.37 -4.00 -12.09
C ALA A 119 -9.75 -4.49 -11.63
N ALA A 120 -9.89 -4.79 -10.34
CA ALA A 120 -11.16 -5.26 -9.79
C ALA A 120 -11.40 -4.70 -8.40
N ASN A 121 -12.66 -4.41 -8.10
CA ASN A 121 -13.06 -4.01 -6.76
C ASN A 121 -13.05 -5.24 -5.84
N PRO A 122 -12.45 -5.16 -4.64
CA PRO A 122 -12.65 -6.14 -3.59
C PRO A 122 -14.13 -6.23 -3.21
N ALA A 123 -14.52 -7.35 -2.61
CA ALA A 123 -15.90 -7.58 -2.22
C ALA A 123 -16.29 -6.68 -1.03
N SER A 124 -17.59 -6.40 -0.89
CA SER A 124 -18.09 -5.68 0.27
C SER A 124 -17.90 -6.53 1.52
N GLY A 125 -17.25 -5.98 2.53
CA GLY A 125 -16.87 -6.67 3.77
C GLY A 125 -15.38 -7.03 3.84
N ASP A 126 -14.66 -7.01 2.72
CA ASP A 126 -13.22 -7.27 2.68
C ASP A 126 -12.45 -6.20 3.47
N GLN A 127 -11.37 -6.62 4.14
CA GLN A 127 -10.46 -5.71 4.81
C GLN A 127 -9.11 -5.70 4.11
N ILE A 128 -8.66 -4.53 3.66
CA ILE A 128 -7.29 -4.38 3.16
C ILE A 128 -6.41 -3.99 4.34
N LYS A 129 -5.40 -4.82 4.64
CA LYS A 129 -4.36 -4.53 5.62
C LYS A 129 -3.07 -4.25 4.88
N PHE A 130 -2.39 -3.19 5.25
CA PHE A 130 -1.19 -2.75 4.57
C PHE A 130 -0.08 -2.35 5.54
N LYS A 131 1.14 -2.39 5.01
CA LYS A 131 2.38 -1.98 5.64
C LYS A 131 3.08 -1.03 4.68
N ILE A 132 3.38 0.17 5.16
CA ILE A 132 4.12 1.19 4.43
C ILE A 132 5.45 1.39 5.14
N VAL A 133 6.55 1.33 4.41
CA VAL A 133 7.88 1.70 4.93
C VAL A 133 8.29 3.01 4.27
N VAL A 134 8.49 4.03 5.07
CA VAL A 134 8.84 5.38 4.63
C VAL A 134 10.14 5.84 5.26
N ARG A 135 10.87 6.70 4.56
CA ARG A 135 12.12 7.30 5.04
C ARG A 135 11.96 8.81 5.15
N ASN A 136 12.50 9.39 6.21
CA ASN A 136 12.49 10.86 6.37
C ASN A 136 13.57 11.56 5.52
N SER A 137 14.69 10.90 5.24
CA SER A 137 15.74 11.44 4.36
C SER A 137 15.50 11.09 2.88
N LEU A 138 15.97 11.97 1.99
CA LEU A 138 15.91 11.78 0.53
C LEU A 138 16.89 10.70 0.04
N GLU A 139 18.01 10.55 0.73
CA GLU A 139 19.09 9.62 0.40
C GLU A 139 19.44 8.77 1.62
N GLY A 140 19.80 7.53 1.36
CA GLY A 140 20.38 6.61 2.34
C GLY A 140 21.90 6.72 2.29
N LYS A 141 22.57 6.23 3.33
CA LYS A 141 24.05 6.16 3.33
C LYS A 141 24.61 5.28 2.19
N PHE A 142 23.77 4.50 1.52
CA PHE A 142 24.11 3.56 0.45
C PHE A 142 23.16 3.66 -0.75
N ASP A 143 22.38 4.74 -0.85
CA ASP A 143 21.60 5.03 -2.07
C ASP A 143 22.53 5.50 -3.20
#